data_AF-A0A6J4XEP6-F1
#
_entry.id   AF-A0A6J4XEP6-F1
#
_cell.length_a   1.000
_cell.length_b   1.000
_cell.length_c   1.000
_cell.angle_alpha   90.00
_cell.angle_beta   90.00
_cell.angle_gamma   90.00
#
_symmetry.space_group_name_H-M   'P 1'
#
loop_
_entity.id
_entity.type
_entity.pdbx_description
1 polymer ?
#
loop_
_entity_poly.entity_id
_entity_poly.type
_entity_poly.pdbx_seq_one_letter_code
_entity_poly.pdbx_strand_id
1 'polypeptide(L)'
;MPAFLKYIVNFRLLYLCCAGIFFFLLSSTFDLIFIPRLDMPDHWCDKWAERRIGFKVVEECVQFTDKIQKLKYQHNKRMEERYSHKMLGIFLAAALLTFSIMLLSPYKFFDRKITFENYTGAVAAAVFYGAIIGFLIPAALQALSPSPAEWLPGEFYEIQRARTELILKEIMENAN
;
A
#
# COMPACT_ATOMS: atom_id res chain seq x y z
N MET A 1 -7.26 -2.11 -40.05
CA MET A 1 -7.19 -2.64 -38.66
C MET A 1 -8.62 -2.91 -38.20
N PRO A 2 -9.03 -4.15 -37.93
CA PRO A 2 -10.44 -4.48 -37.75
C PRO A 2 -10.98 -3.90 -36.43
N ALA A 3 -12.21 -3.41 -36.45
CA ALA A 3 -12.86 -2.69 -35.34
C ALA A 3 -12.86 -3.45 -34.00
N PHE A 4 -12.82 -4.79 -34.03
CA PHE A 4 -12.77 -5.66 -32.87
C PHE A 4 -11.50 -5.48 -32.00
N LEU A 5 -10.34 -5.22 -32.64
CA LEU A 5 -9.08 -4.95 -31.93
C LEU A 5 -9.11 -3.63 -31.15
N LYS A 6 -9.92 -2.65 -31.59
CA LYS A 6 -10.05 -1.34 -30.94
C LYS A 6 -10.81 -1.43 -29.60
N TYR A 7 -11.80 -2.31 -29.49
CA TYR A 7 -12.61 -2.47 -28.28
C TYR A 7 -11.98 -3.39 -27.22
N ILE A 8 -11.23 -4.42 -27.64
CA ILE A 8 -10.58 -5.36 -26.70
C ILE A 8 -9.36 -4.72 -26.03
N VAL A 9 -8.54 -3.97 -26.78
CA VAL A 9 -7.44 -3.19 -26.19
C VAL A 9 -7.99 -2.11 -25.26
N ASN A 10 -9.15 -1.51 -25.57
CA ASN A 10 -9.82 -0.55 -24.70
C ASN A 10 -10.24 -1.15 -23.36
N PHE A 11 -10.77 -2.38 -23.31
CA PHE A 11 -11.26 -2.93 -22.05
C PHE A 11 -10.13 -3.19 -21.05
N ARG A 12 -9.03 -3.83 -21.47
CA ARG A 12 -7.93 -4.16 -20.56
C ARG A 12 -7.21 -2.92 -20.07
N LEU A 13 -7.04 -1.93 -20.94
CA LEU A 13 -6.47 -0.63 -20.58
C LEU A 13 -7.39 0.12 -19.62
N LEU A 14 -8.69 0.21 -19.92
CA LEU A 14 -9.67 0.84 -19.04
C LEU A 14 -9.70 0.16 -17.67
N TYR A 15 -9.65 -1.18 -17.65
CA TYR A 15 -9.57 -1.95 -16.42
C TYR A 15 -8.33 -1.59 -15.60
N LEU A 16 -7.15 -1.59 -16.22
CA LEU A 16 -5.89 -1.20 -15.57
C LEU A 16 -5.97 0.22 -14.98
N CYS A 17 -6.50 1.19 -15.74
CA CYS A 17 -6.63 2.57 -15.29
C CYS A 17 -7.63 2.70 -14.14
N CYS A 18 -8.86 2.20 -14.29
CA CYS A 18 -9.90 2.33 -13.28
C CYS A 18 -9.54 1.55 -11.99
N ALA A 19 -9.08 0.31 -12.12
CA ALA A 19 -8.69 -0.49 -10.96
C ALA A 19 -7.43 0.08 -10.30
N GLY A 20 -6.45 0.54 -11.09
CA GLY A 20 -5.24 1.17 -10.58
C GLY A 20 -5.54 2.43 -9.76
N ILE A 21 -6.40 3.32 -10.27
CA ILE A 21 -6.85 4.51 -9.54
C ILE A 21 -7.62 4.11 -8.27
N PHE A 22 -8.53 3.13 -8.37
CA PHE A 22 -9.28 2.65 -7.21
C PHE A 22 -8.37 2.14 -6.09
N PHE A 23 -7.40 1.28 -6.42
CA PHE A 23 -6.46 0.74 -5.42
C PHE A 23 -5.47 1.80 -4.92
N PHE A 24 -5.10 2.78 -5.75
CA PHE A 24 -4.34 3.95 -5.30
C PHE A 24 -5.11 4.75 -4.24
N LEU A 25 -6.37 5.14 -4.52
CA LEU A 25 -7.21 5.90 -3.59
C LEU A 25 -7.44 5.12 -2.29
N LEU A 26 -7.72 3.81 -2.41
CA LEU A 26 -7.87 2.91 -1.27
C LEU A 26 -6.59 2.88 -0.44
N SER A 27 -5.43 2.65 -1.06
CA SER A 27 -4.13 2.62 -0.39
C SER A 27 -3.83 3.91 0.36
N SER A 28 -3.99 5.06 -0.30
CA SER A 28 -3.74 6.38 0.27
C SER A 28 -4.65 6.70 1.46
N THR A 29 -5.93 6.30 1.37
CA THR A 29 -6.89 6.44 2.49
C THR A 29 -6.48 5.58 3.68
N PHE A 30 -6.06 4.34 3.43
CA PHE A 30 -5.61 3.43 4.47
C PHE A 30 -4.35 3.96 5.18
N ASP A 31 -3.40 4.50 4.41
CA ASP A 31 -2.17 5.07 4.97
C ASP A 31 -2.47 6.22 5.92
N LEU A 32 -3.37 7.12 5.52
CA LEU A 32 -3.72 8.27 6.34
C LEU A 32 -4.40 7.89 7.66
N ILE A 33 -5.34 6.95 7.62
CA ILE A 33 -6.18 6.62 8.78
C ILE A 33 -5.50 5.60 9.70
N PHE A 34 -4.92 4.54 9.15
CA PHE A 34 -4.50 3.38 9.93
C PHE A 34 -3.00 3.31 10.17
N ILE A 35 -2.21 4.11 9.44
CA ILE A 35 -0.74 4.10 9.50
C ILE A 35 -0.21 5.52 9.77
N PRO A 36 -0.68 6.22 10.82
CA PRO A 36 -0.15 7.54 11.16
C PRO A 36 1.29 7.38 11.69
N ARG A 37 2.24 7.94 10.95
CA ARG A 37 3.62 8.08 11.40
C ARG A 37 3.76 9.35 12.22
N LEU A 38 4.55 9.29 13.29
CA LEU A 38 4.84 10.41 14.15
C LEU A 38 6.14 11.07 13.69
N ASP A 39 6.15 12.39 13.66
CA ASP A 39 7.38 13.15 13.41
C ASP A 39 8.38 12.97 14.55
N MET A 40 9.65 12.79 14.17
CA MET A 40 10.80 12.68 15.06
C MET A 40 11.81 13.78 14.72
N PRO A 41 12.40 14.46 15.72
CA PRO A 41 13.35 15.55 15.51
C PRO A 41 14.71 15.01 15.02
N ASP A 42 15.43 15.72 14.17
CA ASP A 42 16.66 15.23 13.49
C ASP A 42 17.72 14.56 14.38
N HIS A 43 17.80 14.91 15.68
CA HIS A 43 18.76 14.37 16.66
C HIS A 43 18.11 13.42 17.67
N TRP A 44 17.11 12.63 17.26
CA TRP A 44 16.39 11.70 18.14
C TRP A 44 17.21 10.46 18.54
N CYS A 45 18.28 10.14 17.79
CA CYS A 45 19.12 8.97 18.01
C CYS A 45 20.56 9.36 18.35
N ASP A 46 21.08 8.86 19.46
CA ASP A 46 22.46 9.08 19.90
C ASP A 46 23.42 8.03 19.32
N LYS A 47 22.95 6.79 19.17
CA LYS A 47 23.75 5.70 18.62
C LYS A 47 22.94 4.79 17.73
N TRP A 48 23.48 4.60 16.54
CA TRP A 48 23.04 3.61 15.56
C TRP A 48 23.80 2.30 15.77
N ALA A 49 23.08 1.19 15.67
CA ALA A 49 23.70 -0.13 15.56
C ALA A 49 23.18 -0.82 14.30
N GLU A 50 24.09 -1.44 13.58
CA GLU A 50 23.73 -2.29 12.46
C GLU A 50 23.16 -3.61 13.00
N ARG A 51 21.93 -3.92 12.59
CA ARG A 51 21.31 -5.20 12.84
C ARG A 51 21.12 -5.95 11.53
N ARG A 52 21.61 -7.17 11.48
CA ARG A 52 21.38 -8.06 10.34
C ARG A 52 20.02 -8.74 10.51
N ILE A 53 19.06 -8.40 9.66
CA ILE A 53 17.74 -9.03 9.59
C ILE A 53 17.69 -9.83 8.29
N GLY A 54 17.91 -11.14 8.40
CA GLY A 54 18.06 -12.03 7.24
C GLY A 54 19.26 -11.64 6.38
N PHE A 55 18.99 -11.25 5.12
CA PHE A 55 20.01 -10.80 4.16
C PHE A 55 20.22 -9.27 4.14
N LYS A 56 19.43 -8.50 4.88
CA LYS A 56 19.50 -7.03 4.90
C LYS A 56 20.20 -6.55 6.17
N VAL A 57 21.15 -5.63 6.02
CA VAL A 57 21.69 -4.84 7.13
C VAL A 57 20.77 -3.64 7.29
N VAL A 58 20.20 -3.48 8.48
CA VAL A 58 19.31 -2.37 8.83
C VAL A 58 19.93 -1.65 10.02
N GLU A 59 20.07 -0.32 9.89
CA GLU A 59 20.50 0.51 11.01
C GLU A 59 19.30 0.71 11.95
N GLU A 60 19.44 0.24 13.20
CA GLU A 60 18.46 0.47 14.25
C GLU A 60 19.08 1.40 15.30
N CYS A 61 18.30 2.37 15.76
CA CYS A 61 18.73 3.19 16.89
C CYS A 61 18.74 2.36 18.18
N VAL A 62 19.87 2.33 18.89
CA VAL A 62 20.03 1.60 20.15
C VAL A 62 20.05 2.51 21.37
N GLN A 63 20.43 3.78 21.19
CA GLN A 63 20.46 4.77 22.26
C GLN A 63 19.66 6.01 21.83
N PHE A 64 18.64 6.33 22.62
CA PHE A 64 17.71 7.42 22.37
C PHE A 64 17.95 8.54 23.37
N THR A 65 17.75 9.78 22.95
CA THR A 65 17.90 10.97 23.79
C THR A 65 16.95 10.96 25.01
N ASP A 66 15.72 10.49 24.81
CA ASP A 66 14.72 10.37 25.86
C ASP A 66 13.74 9.20 25.64
N LYS A 67 12.98 8.86 26.68
CA LYS A 67 12.01 7.75 26.67
C LYS A 67 10.86 7.99 25.68
N ILE A 68 10.47 9.24 25.42
CA ILE A 68 9.39 9.57 24.47
C ILE A 68 9.86 9.26 23.05
N GLN A 69 11.09 9.62 22.67
CA GLN A 69 11.62 9.32 21.32
C GLN A 69 11.74 7.82 21.09
N LYS A 70 12.15 7.07 22.11
CA LYS A 70 12.16 5.60 22.05
C LYS A 70 10.77 5.04 21.75
N LEU A 71 9.73 5.53 22.43
CA LEU A 71 8.35 5.09 22.23
C LEU A 71 7.80 5.52 20.85
N LYS A 72 8.11 6.74 20.38
CA LYS A 72 7.77 7.20 19.03
C LYS A 72 8.42 6.33 17.95
N TYR A 73 9.69 6.00 18.10
CA TYR A 73 10.41 5.10 17.19
C TYR A 73 9.77 3.71 17.15
N GLN A 74 9.45 3.13 18.32
CA GLN A 74 8.78 1.83 18.40
C GLN A 74 7.39 1.85 17.76
N HIS A 75 6.65 2.94 17.90
CA HIS A 75 5.39 3.14 17.19
C HIS A 75 5.59 3.19 15.68
N ASN A 76 6.51 4.03 15.19
CA ASN A 76 6.77 4.17 13.76
C ASN A 76 7.25 2.85 13.12
N LYS A 77 8.06 2.05 13.83
CA LYS A 77 8.45 0.71 13.38
C LYS A 77 7.25 -0.23 13.25
N ARG A 78 6.32 -0.22 14.22
CA ARG A 78 5.06 -0.97 14.11
C ARG A 78 4.19 -0.49 12.94
N MET A 79 4.20 0.81 12.64
CA MET A 79 3.50 1.37 11.48
C MET A 79 4.13 0.93 10.16
N GLU A 80 5.46 0.82 10.08
CA GLU A 80 6.16 0.26 8.92
C GLU A 80 5.81 -1.21 8.68
N GLU A 81 5.76 -2.01 9.74
CA GLU A 81 5.30 -3.40 9.64
C GLU A 81 3.85 -3.47 9.13
N ARG A 82 2.95 -2.65 9.67
CA ARG A 82 1.56 -2.56 9.18
C ARG A 82 1.48 -2.15 7.71
N TYR A 83 2.35 -1.23 7.28
CA TYR A 83 2.43 -0.82 5.88
C TYR A 83 2.80 -1.99 4.98
N SER A 84 3.79 -2.81 5.37
CA SER A 84 4.16 -4.02 4.62
C SER A 84 2.99 -5.01 4.50
N HIS A 85 2.27 -5.27 5.60
CA HIS A 85 1.10 -6.15 5.58
C HIS A 85 -0.04 -5.58 4.73
N LYS A 86 -0.27 -4.26 4.79
CA LYS A 86 -1.24 -3.55 3.94
C LYS A 86 -0.92 -3.75 2.46
N MET A 87 0.35 -3.54 2.06
CA MET A 87 0.78 -3.70 0.68
C MET A 87 0.53 -5.12 0.16
N LEU A 88 0.84 -6.14 0.98
CA LEU A 88 0.53 -7.53 0.65
C LEU A 88 -0.98 -7.77 0.53
N GLY A 89 -1.77 -7.24 1.46
CA GLY A 89 -3.23 -7.37 1.46
C GLY A 89 -3.87 -6.74 0.22
N ILE A 90 -3.43 -5.54 -0.17
CA ILE A 90 -3.88 -4.84 -1.38
C ILE A 90 -3.53 -5.64 -2.64
N PHE A 91 -2.31 -6.16 -2.74
CA PHE A 91 -1.90 -7.01 -3.85
C PHE A 91 -2.78 -8.27 -3.98
N LEU A 92 -3.02 -8.98 -2.86
CA LEU A 92 -3.88 -10.17 -2.86
C LEU A 92 -5.31 -9.82 -3.25
N ALA A 93 -5.86 -8.73 -2.73
CA ALA A 93 -7.20 -8.26 -3.08
C ALA A 93 -7.29 -7.91 -4.58
N ALA A 94 -6.29 -7.23 -5.14
CA ALA A 94 -6.24 -6.89 -6.57
C ALA A 94 -6.13 -8.14 -7.46
N ALA A 95 -5.33 -9.12 -7.07
CA ALA A 95 -5.20 -10.39 -7.78
C ALA A 95 -6.51 -11.20 -7.76
N LEU A 96 -7.15 -11.32 -6.59
CA LEU A 96 -8.43 -12.02 -6.43
C LEU A 96 -9.56 -11.34 -7.20
N LEU A 97 -9.63 -10.00 -7.14
CA LEU A 97 -10.61 -9.22 -7.91
C LEU A 97 -10.38 -9.43 -9.41
N THR A 98 -9.13 -9.34 -9.87
CA THR A 98 -8.79 -9.57 -11.28
C THR A 98 -9.20 -10.95 -11.73
N PHE A 99 -8.86 -11.97 -10.95
CA PHE A 99 -9.21 -13.36 -11.24
C PHE A 99 -10.74 -13.54 -11.31
N SER A 100 -11.47 -12.93 -10.38
CA SER A 100 -12.94 -12.97 -10.36
C SER A 100 -13.54 -12.35 -11.63
N ILE A 101 -13.03 -11.19 -12.08
CA ILE A 101 -13.49 -10.55 -13.31
C ILE A 101 -13.12 -11.39 -14.54
N MET A 102 -11.95 -12.02 -14.56
CA MET A 102 -11.55 -12.96 -15.61
C MET A 102 -12.49 -14.16 -15.70
N LEU A 103 -12.97 -14.70 -14.57
CA LEU A 103 -13.96 -15.78 -14.54
C LEU A 103 -15.33 -15.32 -15.04
N LEU A 104 -15.77 -14.11 -14.66
CA LEU A 104 -17.07 -13.56 -15.06
C LEU A 104 -17.11 -13.14 -16.53
N SER A 105 -15.99 -12.70 -17.09
CA SER A 105 -15.90 -12.19 -18.46
C SER A 105 -14.63 -12.64 -19.19
N PRO A 106 -14.41 -13.96 -19.35
CA PRO A 106 -13.15 -14.51 -19.83
C PRO A 106 -12.80 -14.09 -21.25
N TYR A 107 -13.80 -13.91 -22.12
CA TYR A 107 -13.61 -13.47 -23.50
C TYR A 107 -13.00 -12.08 -23.63
N LYS A 108 -13.18 -11.20 -22.64
CA LYS A 108 -12.53 -9.87 -22.64
C LYS A 108 -11.03 -9.94 -22.32
N PHE A 109 -10.60 -11.02 -21.67
CA PHE A 109 -9.21 -11.23 -21.25
C PHE A 109 -8.44 -12.23 -22.10
N PHE A 110 -9.08 -13.29 -22.59
CA PHE A 110 -8.38 -14.42 -23.21
C PHE A 110 -8.92 -14.85 -24.58
N ASP A 111 -9.90 -14.16 -25.17
CA ASP A 111 -10.60 -14.56 -26.43
C ASP A 111 -11.19 -15.99 -26.41
N ARG A 112 -11.12 -16.68 -25.26
CA ARG A 112 -11.57 -18.05 -24.99
C ARG A 112 -12.04 -18.19 -23.55
N LYS A 113 -12.85 -19.20 -23.26
CA LYS A 113 -13.25 -19.53 -21.89
C LYS A 113 -12.07 -20.09 -21.10
N ILE A 114 -12.08 -19.86 -19.79
CA ILE A 114 -11.14 -20.51 -18.88
C ILE A 114 -11.63 -21.95 -18.68
N THR A 115 -10.84 -22.91 -19.14
CA THR A 115 -11.02 -24.35 -18.92
C THR A 115 -9.95 -24.86 -17.96
N PHE A 116 -10.07 -26.11 -17.49
CA PHE A 116 -9.05 -26.74 -16.63
C PHE A 116 -7.64 -26.67 -17.25
N GLU A 117 -7.54 -26.84 -18.58
CA GLU A 117 -6.26 -26.81 -19.30
C GLU A 117 -5.57 -25.43 -19.30
N ASN A 118 -6.33 -24.34 -19.20
CA ASN A 118 -5.80 -22.97 -19.23
C ASN A 118 -5.92 -22.24 -17.88
N TYR A 119 -6.34 -22.95 -16.82
CA TYR A 119 -6.57 -22.38 -15.49
C TYR A 119 -5.30 -21.77 -14.90
N THR A 120 -4.17 -22.47 -15.03
CA THR A 120 -2.86 -22.00 -14.55
C THR A 120 -2.45 -20.69 -15.22
N GLY A 121 -2.70 -20.55 -16.53
CA GLY A 121 -2.47 -19.32 -17.28
C GLY A 121 -3.34 -18.16 -16.80
N ALA A 122 -4.61 -18.43 -16.46
CA ALA A 122 -5.51 -17.42 -15.90
C ALA A 122 -5.07 -16.94 -14.51
N VAL A 123 -4.61 -17.85 -13.65
CA VAL A 123 -4.05 -17.51 -12.34
C VAL A 123 -2.78 -16.66 -12.49
N ALA A 124 -1.85 -17.08 -13.34
CA ALA A 124 -0.62 -16.34 -13.60
C ALA A 124 -0.91 -14.92 -14.13
N ALA A 125 -1.86 -14.80 -15.05
CA ALA A 125 -2.31 -13.50 -15.54
C ALA A 125 -2.94 -12.66 -14.43
N ALA A 126 -3.81 -13.22 -13.60
CA ALA A 126 -4.41 -12.48 -12.48
C ALA A 126 -3.37 -11.97 -11.48
N VAL A 127 -2.35 -12.78 -11.16
CA VAL A 127 -1.20 -12.38 -10.33
C VAL A 127 -0.43 -11.22 -10.99
N PHE A 128 -0.16 -11.33 -12.30
CA PHE A 128 0.55 -10.28 -13.05
C PHE A 128 -0.21 -8.95 -13.05
N TYR A 129 -1.50 -8.97 -13.39
CA TYR A 129 -2.34 -7.78 -13.35
C TYR A 129 -2.52 -7.25 -11.91
N GLY A 130 -2.64 -8.14 -10.92
CA GLY A 130 -2.70 -7.79 -9.51
C GLY A 130 -1.44 -7.06 -9.03
N ALA A 131 -0.25 -7.46 -9.50
CA ALA A 131 1.00 -6.75 -9.22
C ALA A 131 1.01 -5.35 -9.88
N ILE A 132 0.53 -5.22 -11.11
CA ILE A 132 0.45 -3.92 -11.78
C ILE A 132 -0.51 -2.98 -11.03
N ILE A 133 -1.72 -3.45 -10.76
CA ILE A 133 -2.81 -2.65 -10.19
C ILE A 133 -2.63 -2.40 -8.69
N GLY A 134 -2.12 -3.39 -7.95
CA GLY A 134 -1.98 -3.33 -6.50
C GLY A 134 -0.63 -2.78 -6.04
N PHE A 135 0.39 -2.75 -6.90
CA PHE A 135 1.74 -2.30 -6.54
C PHE A 135 2.27 -1.22 -7.48
N LEU A 136 2.45 -1.51 -8.77
CA LEU A 136 3.16 -0.62 -9.68
C LEU A 136 2.43 0.71 -9.92
N ILE A 137 1.13 0.67 -10.26
CA ILE A 137 0.35 1.88 -10.51
C ILE A 137 0.19 2.71 -9.23
N PRO A 138 -0.23 2.15 -8.07
CA PRO A 138 -0.30 2.91 -6.83
C PRO A 138 1.03 3.52 -6.43
N ALA A 139 2.14 2.78 -6.52
CA ALA A 139 3.46 3.31 -6.18
C ALA A 139 3.88 4.46 -7.10
N ALA A 140 3.65 4.33 -8.41
CA ALA A 140 3.94 5.40 -9.36
C ALA A 140 3.08 6.65 -9.09
N LEU A 141 1.79 6.46 -8.82
CA LEU A 141 0.90 7.58 -8.49
C LEU A 141 1.24 8.21 -7.14
N GLN A 142 1.60 7.43 -6.13
CA GLN A 142 2.06 7.95 -4.82
C GLN A 142 3.38 8.73 -4.94
N ALA A 143 4.29 8.33 -5.83
CA ALA A 143 5.52 9.06 -6.08
C ALA A 143 5.30 10.41 -6.80
N LEU A 144 4.23 10.52 -7.59
CA LEU A 144 3.89 11.72 -8.35
C LEU A 144 2.90 12.64 -7.62
N SER A 145 2.13 12.10 -6.67
CA SER A 145 1.12 12.86 -5.93
C SER A 145 1.69 13.41 -4.62
N PRO A 146 1.19 14.57 -4.16
CA PRO A 146 1.47 15.04 -2.81
C PRO A 146 0.93 14.07 -1.76
N SER A 147 1.32 14.30 -0.49
CA SER A 147 0.84 13.49 0.64
C SER A 147 -0.70 13.37 0.62
N PRO A 148 -1.28 12.19 0.89
CA PRO A 148 -2.74 12.01 0.95
C PRO A 148 -3.45 13.05 1.85
N ALA A 149 -2.78 13.55 2.88
CA ALA A 149 -3.32 14.56 3.78
C ALA A 149 -3.63 15.91 3.09
N GLU A 150 -2.97 16.22 1.99
CA GLU A 150 -3.05 17.52 1.31
C GLU A 150 -4.17 17.58 0.27
N TRP A 151 -4.59 16.43 -0.28
CA TRP A 151 -5.56 16.37 -1.39
C TRP A 151 -6.80 15.53 -1.10
N LEU A 152 -6.81 14.72 -0.03
CA LEU A 152 -8.04 14.06 0.43
C LEU A 152 -9.00 15.08 1.08
N PRO A 153 -10.31 14.76 1.14
CA PRO A 153 -11.28 15.59 1.85
C PRO A 153 -10.87 15.87 3.30
N GLY A 154 -11.20 17.07 3.80
CA GLY A 154 -10.71 17.57 5.09
C GLY A 154 -11.06 16.69 6.30
N GLU A 155 -12.16 15.94 6.22
CA GLU A 155 -12.58 14.99 7.25
C GLU A 155 -11.51 13.92 7.52
N PHE A 156 -10.79 13.49 6.48
CA PHE A 156 -9.72 12.53 6.62
C PHE A 156 -8.53 13.10 7.37
N TYR A 157 -8.19 14.38 7.13
CA TYR A 157 -7.16 15.09 7.86
C TYR A 157 -7.50 15.22 9.35
N GLU A 158 -8.75 15.56 9.68
CA GLU A 158 -9.21 15.63 11.08
C GLU A 158 -9.11 14.27 11.79
N ILE A 159 -9.48 13.19 11.11
CA ILE A 159 -9.34 11.82 11.64
C ILE A 159 -7.86 11.49 11.89
N GLN A 160 -6.99 11.82 10.93
CA GLN A 160 -5.55 11.60 11.08
C GLN A 160 -5.00 12.37 12.27
N ARG A 161 -5.32 13.67 12.37
CA ARG A 161 -4.89 14.53 13.46
C ARG A 161 -5.36 14.00 14.81
N ALA A 162 -6.64 13.67 14.95
CA ALA A 162 -7.20 13.12 16.17
C ALA A 162 -6.50 11.82 16.59
N ARG A 163 -6.20 10.93 15.63
CA ARG A 163 -5.44 9.70 15.92
C ARG A 163 -4.01 10.00 16.37
N THR A 164 -3.32 10.92 15.69
CA THR A 164 -1.96 11.32 16.06
C THR A 164 -1.92 11.91 17.46
N GLU A 165 -2.87 12.78 17.81
CA GLU A 165 -2.98 13.37 19.15
C GLU A 165 -3.23 12.30 20.23
N LEU A 166 -4.13 11.35 19.97
CA LEU A 166 -4.39 10.22 20.90
C LEU A 166 -3.14 9.37 21.12
N ILE A 167 -2.41 9.03 20.05
CA ILE A 167 -1.19 8.23 20.14
C ILE A 167 -0.11 9.00 20.92
N LEU A 168 0.06 10.30 20.66
CA LEU A 168 1.03 11.12 21.38
C LEU A 168 0.70 11.20 22.88
N LYS A 169 -0.57 11.34 23.22
CA LYS A 169 -1.03 11.34 24.61
C LYS A 169 -0.71 10.02 25.31
N GLU A 170 -1.02 8.88 24.68
CA GLU A 170 -0.70 7.54 25.21
C GLU A 170 0.82 7.36 25.40
N ILE A 171 1.63 7.88 24.47
CA ILE A 171 3.10 7.84 24.60
C ILE A 171 3.57 8.70 25.78
N MET A 172 3.03 9.90 25.98
CA MET A 172 3.39 10.77 27.10
C MET A 172 3.00 10.16 28.45
N GLU A 173 1.81 9.57 28.54
CA GLU A 173 1.34 8.87 29.75
C GLU A 173 2.24 7.68 30.10
N ASN A 174 2.67 6.90 29.11
CA ASN A 174 3.59 5.77 29.30
C ASN A 174 5.04 6.21 29.57
N ALA A 175 5.41 7.46 29.24
CA ALA A 175 6.75 7.99 29.43
C ALA A 175 6.98 8.48 30.87
N ASN A 176 5.95 9.05 31.50
CA ASN A 176 5.94 9.39 32.92
C ASN A 176 6.03 8.14 33.82
#